data_AF-A0A357L999-F1
#
_entry.id   AF-A0A357L999-F1
#
_cell.length_a   1.000
_cell.length_b   1.000
_cell.length_c   1.000
_cell.angle_alpha   90.00
_cell.angle_beta   90.00
_cell.angle_gamma   90.00
#
_symmetry.space_group_name_H-M   'P 1'
#
loop_
_entity.id
_entity.type
_entity.pdbx_description
1 polymer ?
#
loop_
_entity_poly.entity_id
_entity_poly.type
_entity_poly.pdbx_seq_one_letter_code
_entity_poly.pdbx_strand_id
1 'polypeptide(L)' 'VFTGAFWMPVVFMQRKMRDLARKAADAGEALPHAYFRLYRRWFACGFPAFFAVLAIIWLMIARPIF' A
#
# COMPACT_ATOMS: atom_id res chain seq x y z
N VAL A 1 -4.58 15.85 11.47
CA VAL A 1 -5.94 15.33 11.18
C VAL A 1 -6.05 14.79 9.76
N PHE A 2 -5.69 15.56 8.71
CA PHE A 2 -5.73 15.09 7.31
C PHE A 2 -4.77 13.92 6.96
N THR A 3 -3.61 13.82 7.61
CA THR A 3 -2.68 12.69 7.42
C THR A 3 -3.23 11.35 7.94
N GLY A 4 -3.99 11.36 9.04
CA GLY A 4 -4.67 10.18 9.56
C GLY A 4 -5.81 9.69 8.64
N ALA A 5 -6.48 10.62 7.95
CA ALA A 5 -7.52 10.29 6.97
C ALA A 5 -6.95 9.56 5.75
N PHE A 6 -5.70 9.84 5.37
CA PHE A 6 -5.02 9.15 4.26
C PHE A 6 -4.68 7.68 4.57
N TRP A 7 -4.68 7.29 5.85
CA TRP A 7 -4.41 5.92 6.29
C TRP A 7 -5.67 5.04 6.36
N MET A 8 -6.84 5.65 6.58
CA MET A 8 -8.13 4.98 6.60
C MET A 8 -8.44 4.14 5.34
N PRO A 9 -8.23 4.64 4.10
CA PRO A 9 -8.44 3.84 2.90
C PRO A 9 -7.44 2.69 2.77
N VAL A 10 -6.21 2.85 3.25
CA VAL A 10 -5.17 1.80 3.24
C VAL A 10 -5.60 0.60 4.09
N VAL A 11 -6.08 0.85 5.31
CA VAL A 11 -6.56 -0.21 6.21
C VAL A 11 -7.80 -0.91 5.65
N PHE A 12 -8.71 -0.16 5.00
CA PHE A 12 -9.88 -0.74 4.35
C PHE A 12 -9.49 -1.63 3.15
N MET A 13 -8.51 -1.21 2.35
CA MET A 13 -7.96 -2.03 1.26
C MET A 13 -7.30 -3.31 1.79
N GLN A 14 -6.52 -3.22 2.87
CA GLN A 14 -5.91 -4.39 3.52
C GLN A 14 -6.95 -5.38 4.04
N ARG A 15 -8.00 -4.90 4.73
CA ARG A 15 -9.10 -5.78 5.18
C ARG A 15 -9.82 -6.43 4.01
N LYS A 16 -10.08 -5.70 2.92
CA LYS A 16 -10.76 -6.23 1.74
C LYS A 16 -9.93 -7.28 1.01
N MET A 17 -8.62 -7.09 0.89
CA MET A 17 -7.71 -8.09 0.33
C MET A 17 -7.66 -9.35 1.19
N ARG A 18 -7.64 -9.20 2.52
CA ARG A 18 -7.69 -10.34 3.45
C ARG A 18 -8.99 -11.13 3.30
N ASP A 19 -10.13 -10.45 3.19
CA ASP A 19 -11.44 -11.09 3.00
C ASP A 19 -11.49 -11.87 1.66
N LEU A 20 -10.98 -11.27 0.58
CA LEU A 20 -10.90 -11.93 -0.72
C LEU A 20 -9.96 -13.16 -0.69
N ALA A 21 -8.81 -13.04 -0.03
CA ALA A 21 -7.89 -14.16 0.12
C ALA A 21 -8.48 -15.28 0.99
N ARG A 22 -9.22 -14.91 2.06
CA ARG A 22 -9.92 -15.87 2.93
C ARG A 22 -11.00 -16.62 2.16
N LYS A 23 -11.84 -15.92 1.39
CA LYS A 23 -12.87 -16.53 0.56
C LYS A 23 -12.29 -17.48 -0.49
N ALA A 24 -11.18 -17.08 -1.14
CA ALA A 24 -10.49 -17.94 -2.09
C ALA A 24 -9.92 -19.20 -1.40
N ALA A 25 -9.31 -19.04 -0.22
CA ALA A 25 -8.79 -20.16 0.57
C ALA A 25 -9.89 -21.11 1.05
N ASP A 26 -11.02 -20.57 1.53
CA ASP A 26 -12.16 -21.36 1.99
C ASP A 26 -12.87 -22.09 0.82
N ALA A 27 -12.85 -21.50 -0.40
CA ALA A 27 -13.37 -22.11 -1.62
C ALA A 27 -12.39 -23.06 -2.32
N GLY A 28 -11.12 -23.11 -1.89
CA GLY A 28 -10.07 -23.88 -2.57
C GLY A 28 -9.70 -23.34 -3.96
N GLU A 29 -10.05 -22.09 -4.26
CA GLU A 29 -9.82 -21.45 -5.56
C GLU A 29 -8.57 -20.57 -5.57
N ALA A 30 -8.04 -20.33 -6.77
CA ALA A 30 -6.96 -19.37 -6.96
C ALA A 30 -7.41 -17.94 -6.61
N LEU A 31 -6.46 -17.09 -6.20
CA LEU A 31 -6.76 -15.71 -5.82
C LEU A 31 -7.50 -14.97 -6.96
N PRO A 32 -8.68 -14.36 -6.69
CA PRO A 32 -9.47 -13.74 -7.73
C PRO A 32 -8.79 -12.49 -8.32
N HIS A 33 -8.98 -12.24 -9.60
CA HIS A 33 -8.45 -11.04 -10.30
C HIS A 33 -8.79 -9.70 -9.60
N ALA A 34 -9.90 -9.66 -8.85
CA ALA A 34 -10.28 -8.51 -8.03
C ALA A 34 -9.24 -8.19 -6.93
N TYR A 35 -8.59 -9.20 -6.36
CA TYR A 35 -7.49 -9.04 -5.41
C TYR A 35 -6.32 -8.29 -6.05
N PHE A 36 -5.88 -8.72 -7.24
CA PHE A 36 -4.77 -8.09 -7.95
C PHE A 36 -5.04 -6.65 -8.35
N ARG A 37 -6.28 -6.31 -8.72
CA ARG A 37 -6.67 -4.91 -8.98
C ARG A 37 -6.58 -4.04 -7.72
N LEU A 38 -7.02 -4.56 -6.58
CA LEU A 38 -6.93 -3.86 -5.30
C LEU A 38 -5.47 -3.70 -4.85
N TYR A 39 -4.69 -4.78 -4.98
CA TYR A 39 -3.26 -4.80 -4.69
C TYR A 39 -2.53 -3.72 -5.51
N ARG A 40 -2.81 -3.61 -6.81
CA ARG A 40 -2.12 -2.64 -7.67
C ARG A 40 -2.45 -1.19 -7.29
N ARG A 41 -3.69 -0.91 -6.89
CA ARG A 41 -4.09 0.43 -6.41
C ARG A 41 -3.52 0.73 -5.02
N TRP A 42 -3.50 -0.25 -4.11
CA TRP A 42 -2.82 -0.14 -2.82
C TRP A 42 -1.32 0.10 -3.00
N PHE A 43 -0.67 -0.66 -3.90
CA PHE A 43 0.74 -0.53 -4.22
C PHE A 43 1.07 0.84 -4.81
N ALA A 44 0.25 1.33 -5.75
CA ALA A 44 0.40 2.68 -6.31
C ALA A 44 0.23 3.80 -5.27
N CYS A 45 -0.51 3.56 -4.19
CA CYS A 45 -0.60 4.51 -3.07
C CYS A 45 0.55 4.37 -2.06
N GLY A 46 1.10 3.17 -1.86
CA GLY A 46 2.21 2.93 -0.93
C GLY A 46 3.59 3.26 -1.50
N PHE A 47 3.78 3.07 -2.81
CA PHE A 47 5.04 3.30 -3.51
C PHE A 47 5.54 4.77 -3.46
N PRO A 48 4.68 5.80 -3.63
CA PRO A 48 5.09 7.20 -3.49
C PRO A 48 5.60 7.53 -2.09
N ALA A 49 5.00 6.95 -1.06
CA ALA A 49 5.40 7.21 0.33
C ALA A 49 6.80 6.64 0.62
N PHE A 50 7.10 5.44 0.13
CA PHE A 50 8.43 4.83 0.29
C PHE A 50 9.51 5.63 -0.45
N PHE A 51 9.21 6.05 -1.68
CA PHE A 51 10.11 6.90 -2.46
C PHE A 51 10.35 8.27 -1.81
N ALA A 52 9.32 8.87 -1.20
CA ALA A 52 9.47 10.13 -0.45
C ALA A 52 10.41 9.96 0.76
N VAL A 53 10.28 8.87 1.51
CA VAL A 53 11.19 8.55 2.62
C VAL A 53 12.62 8.33 2.11
N LEU A 54 12.79 7.55 1.04
CA LEU A 54 14.10 7.36 0.39
C LEU A 54 14.72 8.69 -0.05
N ALA A 55 13.93 9.59 -0.67
CA ALA A 55 14.40 10.90 -1.09
C ALA A 55 14.80 11.79 0.10
N ILE A 56 14.03 11.77 1.19
CA ILE A 56 14.37 12.50 2.43
C ILE A 56 15.66 11.95 3.03
N ILE A 57 15.77 10.63 3.17
CA ILE A 57 17.00 9.99 3.68
C ILE A 57 18.19 10.30 2.78
N TRP A 58 17.99 10.25 1.46
CA TRP A 58 19.03 10.62 0.50
C TRP A 58 19.44 12.09 0.68
N LEU A 59 18.50 13.01 0.86
CA LEU A 59 18.78 14.42 1.15
C LEU A 59 19.54 14.60 2.48
N MET A 60 19.19 13.82 3.52
CA MET A 60 19.89 13.84 4.80
C MET A 60 21.32 13.31 4.70
N ILE A 61 21.56 12.27 3.90
CA ILE A 61 22.90 11.68 3.67
C ILE A 61 23.73 12.58 2.78
N ALA A 62 23.16 13.04 1.66
CA ALA A 62 23.83 13.89 0.69
C ALA A 62 24.22 15.25 1.28
N ARG A 63 23.63 15.65 2.43
CA ARG A 63 23.86 16.93 3.15
C ARG A 63 24.32 18.01 2.17
N PRO A 64 23.40 18.55 1.33
CA PRO A 64 23.80 19.55 0.34
C PRO A 64 24.39 20.75 1.07
N ILE A 65 25.71 20.83 1.03
CA ILE A 65 26.51 21.98 1.44
C ILE A 65 26.33 23.01 0.32
N PHE A 66 25.27 23.81 0.44
CA PHE A 66 25.16 25.09 -0.24
C PHE A 66 26.12 26.09 0.40
#